data_AF-A0AA46CCD7-F1
#
_entry.id   AF-A0AA46CCD7-F1
#
_cell.length_a   1.000
_cell.length_b   1.000
_cell.length_c   1.000
_cell.angle_alpha   90.00
_cell.angle_beta   90.00
_cell.angle_gamma   90.00
#
_symmetry.space_group_name_H-M   'P 1'
#
loop_
_entity.id
_entity.type
_entity.pdbx_description
1 polymer ?
#
loop_
_entity_poly.entity_id
_entity_poly.type
_entity_poly.pdbx_seq_one_letter_code
_entity_poly.pdbx_strand_id
1 'polypeptide(L)'
;MTTATNQTRLFALGLFVFLGSFAAIVWYLMRPYGTAYFFPVHFLIGTALPFLFYAIGGTRLWFWIGIGVTALVLLWFNFWGHDANGAAPRVLDWTHFAAGAVGLIGAWAVQLVYRNVRPPHRPSVE
;
A
#
# COMPACT_ATOMS: atom_id res chain seq x y z
N MET A 1 3.76 22.10 13.44
CA MET A 1 3.31 20.71 13.25
C MET A 1 3.39 20.00 14.59
N THR A 2 2.32 19.32 15.02
CA THR A 2 2.28 18.66 16.33
C THR A 2 3.12 17.37 16.33
N THR A 3 3.61 16.94 17.49
CA THR A 3 4.35 15.68 17.67
C THR A 3 3.59 14.46 17.15
N ALA A 4 2.25 14.45 17.29
CA ALA A 4 1.38 13.40 16.80
C ALA A 4 1.35 13.29 15.26
N THR A 5 1.36 14.42 14.55
CA THR A 5 1.44 14.43 13.08
C THR A 5 2.78 13.85 12.61
N ASN A 6 3.87 14.19 13.27
CA ASN A 6 5.20 13.65 12.93
C ASN A 6 5.29 12.14 13.18
N GLN A 7 4.74 11.63 14.29
CA GLN A 7 4.66 10.20 14.55
C GLN A 7 3.84 9.45 13.50
N THR A 8 2.68 9.99 13.11
CA THR A 8 1.84 9.43 12.05
C THR A 8 2.63 9.29 10.74
N ARG A 9 3.35 10.34 10.36
CA ARG A 9 4.16 10.35 9.13
C ARG A 9 5.28 9.32 9.17
N LEU A 10 5.98 9.21 10.31
CA LEU A 10 7.06 8.24 10.49
C LEU A 10 6.56 6.79 10.44
N PHE A 11 5.45 6.48 11.13
CA PHE A 11 4.86 5.14 11.07
C PHE A 11 4.34 4.78 9.69
N ALA A 12 3.67 5.72 9.02
CA ALA A 12 3.21 5.53 7.64
C ALA A 12 4.39 5.29 6.69
N LEU A 13 5.47 6.07 6.84
CA LEU A 13 6.69 5.89 6.04
C LEU A 13 7.35 4.53 6.31
N GLY A 14 7.48 4.14 7.58
CA GLY A 14 8.05 2.84 7.97
C GLY A 14 7.26 1.68 7.39
N LEU A 15 5.92 1.73 7.46
CA LEU A 15 5.06 0.71 6.89
C LEU A 15 5.15 0.66 5.36
N PHE A 16 5.21 1.82 4.69
CA PHE A 16 5.42 1.90 3.25
C PHE A 16 6.76 1.28 2.84
N VAL A 17 7.86 1.62 3.52
CA VAL A 17 9.19 1.08 3.22
C VAL A 17 9.22 -0.44 3.45
N PHE A 18 8.65 -0.92 4.55
CA PHE A 18 8.55 -2.34 4.85
C PHE A 18 7.76 -3.11 3.77
N LEU A 19 6.52 -2.70 3.48
CA LEU A 19 5.69 -3.38 2.50
C LEU A 19 6.22 -3.21 1.07
N GLY A 20 6.75 -2.04 0.73
CA GLY A 20 7.30 -1.73 -0.59
C GLY A 20 8.59 -2.49 -0.89
N SER A 21 9.50 -2.62 0.10
CA SER A 21 10.68 -3.48 -0.04
C SER A 21 10.28 -4.95 -0.20
N PHE A 22 9.30 -5.42 0.57
CA PHE A 22 8.80 -6.78 0.41
C PHE A 22 8.14 -6.99 -0.97
N ALA A 23 7.39 -6.00 -1.48
CA ALA A 23 6.83 -6.04 -2.83
C ALA A 23 7.92 -6.15 -3.90
N ALA A 24 9.02 -5.39 -3.76
CA ALA A 24 10.14 -5.45 -4.68
C ALA A 24 10.86 -6.81 -4.66
N ILE A 25 11.03 -7.40 -3.47
CA ILE A 25 11.60 -8.75 -3.32
C ILE A 25 10.70 -9.79 -4.00
N VAL A 26 9.40 -9.77 -3.71
CA VAL A 26 8.43 -10.71 -4.27
C VAL A 26 8.36 -10.56 -5.79
N TRP A 27 8.33 -9.33 -6.30
CA TRP A 27 8.39 -9.07 -7.74
C TRP A 27 9.64 -9.69 -8.37
N TYR A 28 10.82 -9.46 -7.79
CA TYR A 28 12.08 -9.98 -8.32
C TYR A 28 12.08 -11.52 -8.37
N LEU A 29 11.59 -12.16 -7.31
CA LEU A 29 11.50 -13.62 -7.23
C LEU A 29 10.45 -14.22 -8.16
N MET A 30 9.33 -13.53 -8.39
CA MET A 30 8.21 -14.05 -9.18
C MET A 30 8.33 -13.77 -10.68
N ARG A 31 9.14 -12.79 -11.08
CA ARG A 31 9.37 -12.42 -12.48
C ARG A 31 9.70 -13.60 -13.42
N PRO A 32 10.52 -14.60 -13.04
CA PRO A 32 10.81 -15.73 -13.92
C PRO A 32 9.62 -16.68 -14.15
N TYR A 33 8.64 -16.70 -13.26
CA TYR A 33 7.51 -17.65 -13.29
C TYR A 33 6.29 -17.14 -14.06
N GLY A 34 6.41 -15.95 -14.66
CA GLY A 34 5.35 -15.34 -15.46
C GLY A 34 4.26 -14.65 -14.64
N THR A 35 3.33 -14.03 -15.34
CA THR A 35 2.37 -13.05 -14.80
C THR A 35 1.28 -13.66 -13.93
N ALA A 36 1.01 -14.97 -14.03
CA ALA A 36 -0.02 -15.65 -13.23
C ALA A 36 0.22 -15.55 -11.71
N TYR A 37 1.48 -15.34 -11.30
CA TYR A 37 1.86 -15.27 -9.89
C TYR A 37 2.06 -13.84 -9.39
N PHE A 38 1.74 -12.80 -10.15
CA PHE A 38 2.00 -11.40 -9.77
C PHE A 38 0.94 -10.80 -8.83
N PHE A 39 -0.11 -11.55 -8.47
CA PHE A 39 -1.14 -11.12 -7.53
C PHE A 39 -0.61 -10.69 -6.15
N PRO A 40 0.43 -11.30 -5.54
CA PRO A 40 0.96 -10.85 -4.26
C PRO A 40 1.59 -9.46 -4.37
N VAL A 41 2.19 -9.12 -5.52
CA VAL A 41 2.75 -7.78 -5.74
C VAL A 41 1.64 -6.73 -5.80
N HIS A 42 0.52 -7.03 -6.47
CA HIS A 42 -0.63 -6.13 -6.51
C HIS A 42 -1.24 -5.91 -5.12
N PHE A 43 -1.32 -6.97 -4.31
CA PHE A 43 -1.73 -6.87 -2.91
C PHE A 43 -0.76 -6.00 -2.09
N LEU A 44 0.54 -6.23 -2.18
CA LEU A 44 1.55 -5.49 -1.42
C LEU A 44 1.61 -4.02 -1.83
N ILE A 45 1.60 -3.73 -3.13
CA ILE A 45 1.54 -2.36 -3.66
C ILE A 45 0.23 -1.68 -3.25
N GLY A 46 -0.89 -2.38 -3.39
CA GLY A 46 -2.21 -1.90 -2.97
C GLY A 46 -2.28 -1.55 -1.48
N THR A 47 -1.57 -2.31 -0.65
CA THR A 47 -1.48 -2.04 0.78
C THR A 47 -0.48 -0.92 1.09
N ALA A 48 0.68 -0.88 0.42
CA ALA A 48 1.81 -0.02 0.75
C ALA A 48 1.62 1.44 0.30
N LEU A 49 1.25 1.65 -0.96
CA LEU A 49 1.23 3.00 -1.56
C LEU A 49 0.34 4.00 -0.82
N PRO A 50 -0.85 3.66 -0.30
CA PRO A 50 -1.66 4.61 0.49
C PRO A 50 -0.89 5.22 1.68
N PHE A 51 0.03 4.46 2.28
CA PHE A 51 0.86 4.94 3.39
C PHE A 51 1.99 5.87 2.97
N LEU A 52 2.47 5.80 1.72
CA LEU A 52 3.39 6.81 1.18
C LEU A 52 2.71 8.19 1.16
N PHE A 53 1.49 8.26 0.60
CA PHE A 53 0.72 9.50 0.58
C PHE A 53 0.36 9.95 2.00
N TYR A 54 0.00 9.00 2.87
CA TYR A 54 -0.28 9.32 4.26
C TYR A 54 0.97 9.87 4.99
N ALA A 55 2.18 9.42 4.64
CA ALA A 55 3.44 9.96 5.17
C ALA A 55 3.75 11.38 4.69
N ILE A 56 3.38 11.73 3.45
CA ILE A 56 3.54 13.10 2.92
C ILE A 56 2.64 14.07 3.71
N GLY A 57 1.37 13.70 3.87
CA GLY A 57 0.36 14.58 4.45
C GLY A 57 0.27 14.57 5.97
N GLY A 58 0.34 13.38 6.57
CA GLY A 58 0.02 13.13 7.98
C GLY A 58 -1.45 13.32 8.33
N THR A 59 -2.36 13.43 7.34
CA THR A 59 -3.81 13.60 7.57
C THR A 59 -4.62 12.56 6.84
N ARG A 60 -5.88 12.36 7.28
CA ARG A 60 -6.81 11.40 6.67
C ARG A 60 -7.10 11.69 5.20
N LEU A 61 -7.11 12.96 4.80
CA LEU A 61 -7.32 13.38 3.41
C LEU A 61 -6.24 12.78 2.50
N TRP A 62 -4.98 12.88 2.91
CA TRP A 62 -3.85 12.36 2.14
C TRP A 62 -3.86 10.83 2.04
N PHE A 63 -4.34 10.12 3.06
CA PHE A 63 -4.55 8.68 2.95
C PHE A 63 -5.59 8.33 1.89
N TRP A 64 -6.74 9.03 1.85
CA TRP A 64 -7.77 8.78 0.84
C TRP A 64 -7.31 9.14 -0.57
N ILE A 65 -6.53 10.22 -0.72
CA ILE A 65 -5.84 10.54 -1.97
C ILE A 65 -4.94 9.37 -2.36
N GLY A 66 -4.18 8.83 -1.40
CA GLY A 66 -3.35 7.65 -1.60
C GLY A 66 -4.12 6.43 -2.07
N ILE A 67 -5.28 6.13 -1.47
CA ILE A 67 -6.17 5.05 -1.92
C ILE A 67 -6.60 5.26 -3.38
N GLY A 68 -7.08 6.46 -3.72
CA GLY A 68 -7.53 6.76 -5.08
C GLY A 68 -6.42 6.65 -6.12
N VAL A 69 -5.25 7.24 -5.83
CA VAL A 69 -4.08 7.15 -6.72
C VAL A 69 -3.59 5.71 -6.85
N THR A 70 -3.54 4.96 -5.74
CA THR A 70 -3.12 3.56 -5.76
C THR A 70 -4.07 2.70 -6.60
N ALA A 71 -5.39 2.90 -6.49
CA ALA A 71 -6.37 2.19 -7.31
C ALA A 71 -6.14 2.46 -8.81
N LEU A 72 -5.89 3.72 -9.20
CA LEU A 72 -5.56 4.07 -10.58
C LEU A 72 -4.26 3.42 -11.06
N VAL A 73 -3.21 3.41 -10.23
CA VAL A 73 -1.93 2.76 -10.53
C VAL A 73 -2.11 1.25 -10.71
N LEU A 74 -2.89 0.59 -9.86
CA LEU A 74 -3.16 -0.85 -9.97
C LEU A 74 -3.97 -1.19 -11.22
N LEU A 75 -4.95 -0.37 -11.58
CA LEU A 75 -5.69 -0.52 -12.84
C LEU A 75 -4.75 -0.35 -14.04
N TRP A 76 -3.93 0.69 -14.03
CA TRP A 76 -2.92 0.92 -15.07
C TRP A 76 -1.98 -0.28 -15.20
N PHE A 77 -1.47 -0.81 -14.09
CA PHE A 77 -0.63 -2.01 -14.07
C PHE A 77 -1.33 -3.23 -14.65
N ASN A 78 -2.61 -3.45 -14.33
CA ASN A 78 -3.37 -4.59 -14.82
C ASN A 78 -3.64 -4.51 -16.34
N PHE A 79 -3.86 -3.31 -16.88
CA PHE A 79 -4.12 -3.10 -18.31
C PHE A 79 -2.85 -2.97 -19.17
N TRP A 80 -1.80 -2.31 -18.67
CA TRP A 80 -0.61 -1.94 -19.45
C TRP A 80 0.71 -2.52 -18.93
N GLY A 81 0.72 -3.21 -17.78
CA GLY A 81 1.94 -3.77 -17.22
C GLY A 81 2.57 -4.89 -18.08
N HIS A 82 1.84 -5.41 -19.08
CA HIS A 82 2.41 -6.30 -20.10
C HIS A 82 3.48 -5.61 -20.94
N ASP A 83 3.28 -4.32 -21.27
CA ASP A 83 4.24 -3.50 -22.04
C ASP A 83 5.46 -3.11 -21.19
N ALA A 84 5.33 -3.14 -19.86
CA ALA A 84 6.40 -2.95 -18.90
C ALA A 84 7.20 -4.25 -18.61
N ASN A 85 7.80 -4.84 -19.65
CA ASN A 85 8.62 -6.05 -19.60
C ASN A 85 7.88 -7.36 -19.23
N GLY A 86 6.62 -7.52 -19.65
CA GLY A 86 5.89 -8.78 -19.50
C GLY A 86 5.45 -9.09 -18.07
N ALA A 87 5.28 -8.06 -17.23
CA ALA A 87 5.01 -8.19 -15.81
C ALA A 87 3.52 -8.05 -15.43
N ALA A 88 2.63 -7.97 -16.43
CA ALA A 88 1.19 -8.04 -16.22
C ALA A 88 0.49 -8.74 -17.41
N PRO A 89 -0.76 -9.20 -17.22
CA PRO A 89 -1.50 -9.92 -18.25
C PRO A 89 -1.92 -9.01 -19.41
N ARG A 90 -2.15 -9.60 -20.59
CA ARG A 90 -2.54 -8.88 -21.82
C ARG A 90 -3.97 -8.34 -21.80
N VAL A 91 -4.77 -8.85 -20.87
CA VAL A 91 -6.18 -8.53 -20.66
C VAL A 91 -6.43 -8.45 -19.16
N LEU A 92 -7.50 -7.75 -18.77
CA LEU A 92 -7.86 -7.58 -17.37
C LEU A 92 -7.90 -8.93 -16.65
N ASP A 93 -7.06 -9.08 -15.64
CA ASP A 93 -6.99 -10.27 -14.80
C ASP A 93 -7.67 -9.99 -13.47
N TRP A 94 -8.72 -10.77 -13.21
CA TRP A 94 -9.53 -10.69 -12.00
C TRP A 94 -8.74 -11.01 -10.74
N THR A 95 -7.70 -11.82 -10.83
CA THR A 95 -6.84 -12.17 -9.70
C THR A 95 -6.02 -10.97 -9.26
N HIS A 96 -5.43 -10.23 -10.21
CA HIS A 96 -4.70 -9.00 -9.95
C HIS A 96 -5.61 -7.89 -9.42
N PHE A 97 -6.81 -7.78 -10.02
CA PHE A 97 -7.82 -6.83 -9.55
C PHE A 97 -8.27 -7.11 -8.12
N ALA A 98 -8.64 -8.37 -7.82
CA ALA A 98 -9.06 -8.79 -6.49
C ALA A 98 -7.93 -8.61 -5.47
N ALA A 99 -6.69 -8.97 -5.81
CA ALA A 99 -5.55 -8.78 -4.92
C ALA A 99 -5.29 -7.29 -4.62
N GLY A 100 -5.38 -6.43 -5.64
CA GLY A 100 -5.29 -4.98 -5.46
C GLY A 100 -6.40 -4.43 -4.56
N ALA A 101 -7.65 -4.86 -4.79
CA ALA A 101 -8.79 -4.46 -3.96
C ALA A 101 -8.63 -4.92 -2.50
N VAL A 102 -8.19 -6.17 -2.27
CA VAL A 102 -7.90 -6.69 -0.92
C VAL A 102 -6.76 -5.91 -0.27
N GLY A 103 -5.73 -5.51 -1.03
CA GLY A 103 -4.65 -4.67 -0.53
C GLY A 103 -5.14 -3.28 -0.07
N LEU A 104 -6.01 -2.63 -0.86
CA LEU A 104 -6.61 -1.35 -0.50
C LEU A 104 -7.51 -1.46 0.74
N ILE A 105 -8.31 -2.53 0.85
CA ILE A 105 -9.12 -2.82 2.04
C ILE A 105 -8.21 -3.06 3.25
N GLY A 106 -7.11 -3.79 3.08
CA GLY A 106 -6.10 -4.00 4.11
C GLY A 106 -5.48 -2.69 4.60
N ALA A 107 -5.10 -1.80 3.68
CA ALA A 107 -4.61 -0.46 4.04
C ALA A 107 -5.64 0.33 4.84
N TRP A 108 -6.91 0.28 4.43
CA TRP A 108 -7.99 0.93 5.16
C TRP A 108 -8.20 0.32 6.55
N ALA A 109 -8.15 -1.00 6.68
CA ALA A 109 -8.26 -1.68 7.97
C ALA A 109 -7.12 -1.29 8.91
N VAL A 110 -5.88 -1.23 8.42
CA VAL A 110 -4.73 -0.75 9.21
C VAL A 110 -4.92 0.70 9.66
N GLN A 111 -5.39 1.58 8.77
CA GLN A 111 -5.69 2.96 9.13
C GLN A 111 -6.80 3.05 10.18
N LEU A 112 -7.84 2.22 10.05
CA LEU A 112 -8.95 2.16 10.99
C LEU A 112 -8.46 1.71 12.37
N VAL A 113 -7.65 0.66 12.44
CA VAL A 113 -7.03 0.20 13.69
C VAL A 113 -6.17 1.29 14.30
N TYR A 114 -5.25 1.89 13.54
CA TYR A 114 -4.37 2.96 14.00
C TYR A 114 -5.13 4.12 14.65
N ARG A 115 -6.30 4.46 14.11
CA ARG A 115 -7.15 5.55 14.64
C ARG A 115 -7.91 5.19 15.91
N ASN A 116 -8.20 3.91 16.12
CA ASN A 116 -9.00 3.43 17.25
C ASN A 116 -8.13 2.90 18.41
N VAL A 117 -6.85 2.65 18.17
CA VAL A 117 -5.90 2.27 19.23
C VAL A 117 -5.76 3.43 20.21
N ARG A 118 -6.01 3.16 21.50
CA ARG A 118 -5.83 4.15 22.57
C ARG A 118 -4.36 4.57 22.65
N PRO A 119 -4.07 5.87 22.87
CA PRO A 119 -2.72 6.30 23.17
C PRO A 119 -2.15 5.50 24.36
N PRO A 120 -0.85 5.17 24.36
CA PRO A 120 -0.21 4.58 25.53
C PRO A 120 -0.50 5.44 26.76
N HIS A 121 -0.79 4.81 27.90
CA HIS A 121 -0.95 5.53 29.17
C HIS A 121 0.37 6.24 29.44
N ARG A 122 0.39 7.57 29.33
CA ARG A 122 1.53 8.34 29.80
C ARG A 122 1.48 8.32 31.34
N PRO A 123 2.61 8.16 32.03
CA PRO A 123 2.65 8.38 33.47
C PRO A 123 2.07 9.77 33.76
N SER A 124 1.08 9.83 34.67
CA SER A 124 0.43 11.09 35.08
C SER A 124 1.27 11.90 36.07
N VAL A 125 2.50 11.48 36.33
CA VAL A 125 3.38 12.03 37.35
C VAL A 125 4.77 12.21 36.74
N GLU A 126 5.18 13.47 36.62
CA GLU A 126 6.60 13.90 36.62
C GLU A 126 6.95 14.39 38.02
#